data_AF-A0A9D9H2J3-F1
#
_entry.id   AF-A0A9D9H2J3-F1
#
_cell.length_a   1.000
_cell.length_b   1.000
_cell.length_c   1.000
_cell.angle_alpha   90.00
_cell.angle_beta   90.00
_cell.angle_gamma   90.00
#
_symmetry.space_group_name_H-M   'P 1'
#
loop_
_entity.id
_entity.type
_entity.pdbx_description
1 polymer ?
#
loop_
_entity_poly.entity_id
_entity_poly.type
_entity_poly.pdbx_seq_one_letter_code
_entity_poly.pdbx_strand_id
1 'polypeptide(L)'
;MKFPVGVQTFEKIREDGYVYVDKTDLIYQLVTTGTIYFLSRPRRFGKSLLVSTLKNYFQGKKELFQGLAIEKLEKDWFEYPVFHIDFNTTNFLEPGNLEAKLNGY
;
A
#
# COMPACT_ATOMS: atom_id res chain seq x y z
N MET A 1 -21.75 11.02 2.19
CA MET A 1 -20.79 9.91 1.99
C MET A 1 -19.81 10.31 0.90
N LYS A 2 -18.50 10.32 1.16
CA LYS A 2 -17.46 10.85 0.25
C LYS A 2 -16.74 9.69 -0.45
N PHE A 3 -16.89 9.56 -1.77
CA PHE A 3 -16.27 8.46 -2.53
C PHE A 3 -14.86 8.84 -3.02
N PRO A 4 -13.87 7.94 -2.93
CA PRO A 4 -12.48 8.22 -3.29
C PRO A 4 -12.24 8.12 -4.81
N VAL A 5 -12.97 8.92 -5.61
CA VAL A 5 -12.80 8.92 -7.07
C VAL A 5 -11.46 9.56 -7.42
N GLY A 6 -10.54 8.79 -8.01
CA GLY A 6 -9.20 9.24 -8.35
C GLY A 6 -8.22 9.29 -7.17
N VAL A 7 -8.67 9.03 -5.95
CA VAL A 7 -7.80 8.95 -4.76
C VAL A 7 -7.32 7.51 -4.59
N GLN A 8 -6.00 7.32 -4.56
CA GLN A 8 -5.38 5.99 -4.51
C GLN A 8 -4.45 5.77 -3.32
N THR A 9 -4.32 6.77 -2.44
CA THR A 9 -3.47 6.71 -1.26
C THR A 9 -4.32 6.42 -0.03
N PHE A 10 -3.93 5.40 0.74
CA PHE A 10 -4.64 4.99 1.94
C PHE A 10 -4.75 6.11 2.97
N GLU A 11 -3.63 6.79 3.25
CA GLU A 11 -3.56 7.92 4.18
C GLU A 11 -4.63 9.00 3.88
N LYS A 12 -4.65 9.56 2.66
CA LYS A 12 -5.70 10.53 2.26
C LYS A 12 -7.11 9.98 2.40
N ILE A 13 -7.33 8.70 2.09
CA ILE A 13 -8.66 8.10 2.24
C ILE A 13 -9.11 8.14 3.70
N ARG A 14 -8.21 7.88 4.64
CA ARG A 14 -8.49 7.85 6.08
C ARG A 14 -8.62 9.26 6.66
N GLU A 15 -7.69 10.15 6.36
CA GLU A 15 -7.66 11.51 6.90
C GLU A 15 -8.81 12.39 6.37
N ASP A 16 -9.10 12.31 5.07
CA ASP A 16 -10.11 13.17 4.44
C ASP A 16 -11.55 12.59 4.55
N GLY A 17 -11.74 11.54 5.35
CA GLY A 17 -13.05 10.92 5.61
C GLY A 17 -13.71 10.27 4.39
N TYR A 18 -12.93 9.71 3.47
CA TYR A 18 -13.47 8.96 2.34
C TYR A 18 -13.98 7.58 2.77
N VAL A 19 -14.91 7.04 2.01
CA VAL A 19 -15.32 5.64 2.15
C VAL A 19 -14.14 4.73 1.86
N TYR A 20 -13.81 3.89 2.82
CA TYR A 20 -12.85 2.79 2.69
C TYR A 20 -13.58 1.48 2.93
N VAL A 21 -13.46 0.54 1.98
CA VAL A 21 -13.96 -0.82 2.16
C VAL A 21 -12.89 -1.62 2.88
N ASP A 22 -13.16 -1.96 4.13
CA ASP A 22 -12.19 -2.66 4.96
C ASP A 22 -11.93 -4.08 4.47
N LYS A 23 -10.66 -4.37 4.22
CA LYS A 23 -10.08 -5.69 3.91
C LYS A 23 -8.75 -5.89 4.63
N THR A 24 -8.57 -5.19 5.74
CA THR A 24 -7.28 -5.14 6.45
C THR A 24 -7.00 -6.44 7.22
N ASP A 25 -8.02 -7.26 7.47
CA ASP A 25 -7.88 -8.65 7.90
C ASP A 25 -7.06 -9.49 6.91
N LEU A 26 -7.36 -9.36 5.61
CA LEU A 26 -6.59 -10.03 4.56
C LEU A 26 -5.16 -9.48 4.49
N ILE A 27 -4.97 -8.18 4.71
CA ILE A 27 -3.63 -7.58 4.77
C ILE A 27 -2.82 -8.18 5.94
N TYR A 28 -3.44 -8.29 7.11
CA TYR A 28 -2.82 -8.93 8.27
C TYR A 28 -2.44 -10.38 7.98
N GLN A 29 -3.33 -11.15 7.34
CA GLN A 29 -3.01 -12.50 6.93
C GLN A 29 -1.84 -12.55 5.93
N LEU A 30 -1.80 -11.63 4.96
CA LEU A 30 -0.70 -11.55 3.99
C LEU A 30 0.64 -11.38 4.70
N VAL A 31 0.76 -10.39 5.60
CA VAL A 31 2.03 -10.05 6.25
C VAL A 31 2.50 -11.06 7.30
N THR A 32 1.58 -11.84 7.88
CA THR A 32 1.92 -12.80 8.95
C THR A 32 2.12 -14.24 8.49
N THR A 33 1.53 -14.65 7.36
CA THR A 33 1.48 -16.09 7.00
C THR A 33 2.33 -16.49 5.80
N GLY A 34 2.65 -15.57 4.89
CA GLY A 34 3.26 -15.94 3.61
C GLY A 34 4.60 -15.29 3.39
N THR A 35 5.46 -16.03 2.70
CA THR A 35 6.81 -15.56 2.34
C THR A 35 6.79 -14.76 1.03
N ILE A 36 6.05 -15.24 0.02
CA ILE A 36 6.00 -14.64 -1.32
C ILE A 36 4.56 -14.69 -1.83
N TYR A 37 4.04 -13.54 -2.28
CA TYR A 37 2.72 -13.42 -2.89
C TYR A 37 2.80 -12.89 -4.30
N PHE A 38 2.09 -13.55 -5.22
CA PHE A 38 1.87 -13.05 -6.57
C PHE A 38 0.45 -12.47 -6.70
N LEU A 39 0.36 -11.19 -7.03
CA LEU A 39 -0.91 -10.46 -7.14
C LEU A 39 -1.20 -10.08 -8.60
N SER A 40 -1.61 -11.04 -9.43
CA SER A 40 -2.10 -10.76 -10.78
C SER A 40 -3.49 -10.11 -10.73
N ARG A 41 -3.59 -8.82 -11.06
CA ARG A 41 -4.88 -8.09 -11.09
C ARG A 41 -4.95 -7.15 -12.30
N PRO A 42 -6.12 -6.93 -12.94
CA PRO A 42 -6.30 -5.97 -14.04
C PRO A 42 -6.07 -4.49 -13.65
N ARG A 43 -6.03 -3.59 -14.63
CA ARG A 43 -5.93 -2.13 -14.41
C ARG A 43 -7.12 -1.64 -13.57
N ARG A 44 -6.89 -0.68 -12.64
CA ARG A 44 -7.87 -0.11 -11.70
C ARG A 44 -8.42 -1.03 -10.59
N PHE A 45 -7.80 -2.19 -10.35
CA PHE A 45 -8.19 -3.10 -9.25
C PHE A 45 -7.57 -2.78 -7.88
N GLY A 46 -7.25 -1.51 -7.61
CA GLY A 46 -6.79 -1.08 -6.28
C GLY A 46 -5.39 -1.54 -5.85
N LYS A 47 -4.51 -1.92 -6.80
CA LYS A 47 -3.12 -2.31 -6.50
C LYS A 47 -2.35 -1.20 -5.76
N SER A 48 -2.43 0.03 -6.26
CA SER A 48 -1.78 1.19 -5.62
C SER A 48 -2.32 1.45 -4.21
N LEU A 49 -3.63 1.28 -4.02
CA LEU A 49 -4.25 1.41 -2.70
C LEU A 49 -3.72 0.35 -1.73
N LEU A 50 -3.64 -0.91 -2.16
CA LEU A 50 -3.08 -1.99 -1.35
C LEU A 50 -1.62 -1.72 -0.95
N VAL A 51 -0.76 -1.33 -1.90
CA VAL A 51 0.65 -0.99 -1.63
C VAL A 51 0.73 0.21 -0.67
N SER A 52 -0.12 1.22 -0.85
CA SER A 52 -0.20 2.36 0.06
C SER A 52 -0.66 1.95 1.46
N THR A 53 -1.61 1.03 1.60
CA THR A 53 -2.03 0.50 2.91
C THR A 53 -0.89 -0.27 3.58
N LEU A 54 -0.21 -1.16 2.86
CA LEU A 54 0.96 -1.89 3.37
C LEU A 54 2.08 -0.93 3.80
N LYS A 55 2.37 0.10 3.00
CA LYS A 55 3.34 1.14 3.37
C LYS A 55 2.99 1.78 4.71
N ASN A 56 1.76 2.25 4.89
CA ASN A 56 1.36 2.91 6.14
C ASN A 56 1.37 1.93 7.34
N TYR A 57 1.01 0.67 7.11
CA TYR A 57 1.07 -0.37 8.13
C TYR A 57 2.51 -0.63 8.60
N PHE A 58 3.46 -0.85 7.68
CA PHE A 58 4.87 -1.07 8.03
C PHE A 58 5.56 0.19 8.57
N GLN A 59 5.05 1.39 8.26
CA GLN A 59 5.49 2.63 8.89
C GLN A 59 4.90 2.83 10.31
N GLY A 60 4.14 1.86 10.84
CA GLY A 60 3.60 1.93 12.20
C GLY A 60 2.49 2.95 12.43
N LYS A 61 1.88 3.50 11.37
CA LYS A 61 0.85 4.56 11.44
C LYS A 61 -0.51 4.05 11.92
N LYS A 62 -0.57 3.62 13.17
CA LYS A 62 -1.71 2.97 13.83
C LYS A 62 -3.00 3.79 13.73
N GLU A 63 -2.90 5.11 13.85
CA GLU A 63 -4.01 6.06 13.80
C GLU A 63 -4.83 5.94 12.50
N LEU A 64 -4.17 5.65 11.37
CA LEU A 64 -4.85 5.46 10.08
C LEU A 64 -5.70 4.18 10.06
N PHE A 65 -5.43 3.21 10.94
CA PHE A 65 -6.13 1.92 10.99
C PHE A 65 -7.24 1.86 12.02
N GLN A 66 -7.49 2.94 12.76
CA GLN A 66 -8.55 2.99 13.76
C GLN A 66 -9.92 2.58 13.16
N GLY A 67 -10.61 1.65 13.83
CA GLY A 67 -11.91 1.12 13.41
C GLY A 67 -11.86 0.08 12.29
N LEU A 68 -10.67 -0.30 11.80
CA LEU A 68 -10.47 -1.36 10.80
C LEU A 68 -10.14 -2.69 11.48
N ALA A 69 -10.35 -3.81 10.79
CA ALA A 69 -10.11 -5.15 11.30
C ALA A 69 -8.69 -5.34 11.84
N ILE A 70 -7.68 -4.81 11.14
CA ILE A 70 -6.26 -4.94 11.53
C ILE A 70 -5.93 -4.24 12.86
N GLU A 71 -6.69 -3.22 13.28
CA GLU A 71 -6.50 -2.59 14.60
C GLU A 71 -6.63 -3.59 15.74
N LYS A 72 -7.53 -4.56 15.59
CA LYS A 72 -7.78 -5.60 16.61
C LYS A 72 -6.84 -6.78 16.47
N LEU A 73 -6.35 -7.05 15.27
CA LEU A 73 -5.47 -8.18 14.96
C LEU A 73 -4.01 -7.85 15.31
N GLU A 74 -3.54 -6.67 14.92
CA GLU A 74 -2.18 -6.22 15.20
C GLU A 74 -2.03 -5.82 16.68
N LYS A 75 -1.02 -6.40 17.34
CA LYS A 75 -0.68 -6.11 18.73
C LYS A 75 0.59 -5.27 18.83
N ASP A 76 1.53 -5.52 17.93
CA ASP A 76 2.85 -4.94 17.96
C ASP A 76 3.02 -4.04 16.74
N TRP A 77 2.68 -2.76 16.93
CA TRP A 77 2.79 -1.73 15.90
C TRP A 77 4.25 -1.28 15.73
N PHE A 78 5.07 -2.19 15.18
CA PHE A 78 6.46 -1.91 14.89
C PHE A 78 6.60 -0.94 13.71
N GLU A 79 7.61 -0.07 13.82
CA GLU A 79 7.99 0.85 12.75
C GLU A 79 9.17 0.27 11.97
N TYR A 80 9.03 0.25 10.64
CA TYR A 80 10.06 -0.21 9.73
C TYR A 80 10.39 0.88 8.70
N PRO A 81 11.66 0.98 8.25
CA PRO A 81 11.98 1.74 7.06
C PRO A 81 11.33 1.07 5.84
N VAL A 82 10.52 1.83 5.10
CA VAL A 82 9.80 1.34 3.91
C VAL A 82 10.38 1.95 2.65
N PHE A 83 10.96 1.10 1.80
CA PHE A 83 11.41 1.47 0.46
C PHE A 83 10.31 1.16 -0.55
N HIS A 84 9.85 2.18 -1.28
CA HIS A 84 8.85 2.03 -2.33
C HIS A 84 9.47 2.30 -3.69
N ILE A 85 9.65 1.24 -4.48
CA ILE A 85 10.25 1.28 -5.81
C ILE A 85 9.15 1.00 -6.84
N ASP A 86 9.06 1.83 -7.87
CA ASP A 86 8.01 1.81 -8.88
C ASP A 86 8.59 1.98 -10.29
N PHE A 87 8.40 0.96 -11.12
CA PHE A 87 8.88 0.91 -12.50
C PHE A 87 7.77 1.18 -13.53
N ASN A 88 6.60 1.74 -13.16
CA ASN A 88 5.49 1.87 -14.12
C ASN A 88 5.63 2.99 -15.17
N THR A 89 6.66 3.84 -15.11
CA THR A 89 6.70 5.12 -15.85
C THR A 89 7.81 5.24 -16.91
N THR A 90 8.54 4.16 -17.22
CA THR A 90 9.76 4.24 -18.04
C THR A 90 9.82 3.09 -19.05
N ASN A 91 10.32 3.36 -20.26
CA ASN A 91 10.60 2.35 -21.26
C ASN A 91 11.95 1.68 -20.96
N PHE A 92 11.94 0.49 -20.36
CA PHE A 92 13.18 -0.24 -20.03
C PHE A 92 13.80 -1.00 -21.21
N LEU A 93 13.25 -0.88 -22.41
CA LEU A 93 13.90 -1.39 -23.62
C LEU A 93 15.03 -0.46 -24.09
N GLU A 94 15.03 0.79 -23.64
CA GLU A 94 16.11 1.73 -23.92
C GLU A 94 17.27 1.56 -22.92
N PRO A 95 18.51 1.38 -23.42
CA PRO A 95 19.69 1.29 -22.56
C PRO A 95 19.83 2.52 -21.66
N GLY A 96 20.25 2.32 -20.39
CA GLY A 96 20.48 3.39 -19.43
C GLY A 96 19.25 3.83 -18.62
N ASN A 97 18.04 3.47 -19.05
CA ASN A 97 16.81 3.88 -18.36
C ASN A 97 16.61 3.20 -17.00
N LEU A 98 17.12 1.97 -16.81
CA LEU A 98 17.07 1.30 -15.51
C LEU A 98 17.98 2.01 -14.50
N GLU A 99 19.22 2.30 -14.90
CA GLU A 99 20.23 2.98 -14.09
C GLU A 99 19.75 4.39 -13.72
N ALA A 100 19.24 5.14 -14.69
CA ALA A 100 18.68 6.47 -14.45
C ALA A 100 17.50 6.42 -13.45
N LYS A 101 16.64 5.40 -13.54
CA LYS A 101 15.52 5.22 -12.61
C LYS A 101 16.00 4.85 -11.20
N LEU A 102 16.97 3.96 -11.08
CA LEU A 102 17.53 3.53 -9.79
C LEU A 102 18.29 4.65 -9.08
N ASN A 103 19.06 5.45 -9.82
CA ASN A 103 19.78 6.60 -9.28
C ASN A 103 18.87 7.77 -8.88
N GLY A 104 17.58 7.73 -9.26
CA GLY A 104 16.60 8.74 -8.90
C GLY A 104 15.87 8.49 -7.58
N TYR A 105 16.13 7.37 -6.91
CA TYR A 105 15.64 7.06 -5.56
C TYR A 105 16.63 7.54 -4.49
#